data_AF-U6RJ99-F1
#
_entry.id   AF-U6RJ99-F1
#
_cell.length_a   1.000
_cell.length_b   1.000
_cell.length_c   1.000
_cell.angle_alpha   90.00
_cell.angle_beta   90.00
_cell.angle_gamma   90.00
#
_symmetry.space_group_name_H-M   'P 1'
#
loop_
_entity.id
_entity.type
_entity.pdbx_description
1 polymer ?
#
loop_
_entity_poly.entity_id
_entity_poly.type
_entity_poly.pdbx_seq_one_letter_code
_entity_poly.pdbx_strand_id
1 'polypeptide(L)' 'MERMISTGTLGVFVPPPKIPAKNIPEIEITMPERGTTGPVRIGKLLEPLQQIINHPDRNRLMAELFKDYK' A
#
# COMPACT_ATOMS: atom_id res chain seq x y z
N MET A 1 -24.50 -31.39 -56.28
CA MET A 1 -23.45 -30.59 -55.60
C MET A 1 -24.14 -29.41 -54.93
N GLU A 2 -24.68 -29.65 -53.73
CA GLU A 2 -25.35 -28.61 -52.93
C GLU A 2 -24.29 -27.78 -52.20
N ARG A 3 -24.37 -26.45 -52.34
CA ARG A 3 -23.58 -25.51 -51.54
C ARG A 3 -24.35 -25.25 -50.25
N MET A 4 -23.92 -25.87 -49.16
CA MET A 4 -24.38 -25.53 -47.80
C MET A 4 -23.91 -24.10 -47.47
N ILE A 5 -24.86 -23.18 -47.36
CA ILE A 5 -24.62 -21.88 -46.73
C ILE A 5 -24.54 -22.09 -45.22
N SER A 6 -23.33 -21.94 -44.67
CA SER A 6 -23.09 -21.95 -43.23
C SER A 6 -23.56 -20.61 -42.64
N THR A 7 -24.73 -20.61 -42.02
CA THR A 7 -25.28 -19.44 -41.34
C THR A 7 -24.53 -19.23 -40.03
N GLY A 8 -23.60 -18.27 -40.00
CA GLY A 8 -22.89 -17.89 -38.79
C GLY A 8 -23.85 -17.28 -37.77
N THR A 9 -23.97 -17.90 -36.60
CA THR A 9 -24.69 -17.36 -35.44
C THR A 9 -24.01 -16.07 -34.96
N LEU A 10 -24.74 -14.96 -34.99
CA LEU A 10 -24.34 -13.71 -34.34
C LEU A 10 -24.29 -13.93 -32.82
N GLY A 11 -23.08 -13.90 -32.25
CA GLY A 11 -22.88 -13.96 -30.81
C GLY A 11 -23.53 -12.75 -30.13
N VAL A 12 -24.48 -13.01 -29.23
CA VAL A 12 -25.14 -11.98 -28.43
C VAL A 12 -24.16 -11.46 -27.39
N PHE A 13 -23.81 -10.18 -27.46
CA PHE A 13 -23.05 -9.52 -26.40
C PHE A 13 -23.93 -9.38 -25.16
N VAL A 14 -23.59 -10.11 -24.10
CA VAL A 14 -24.19 -9.94 -22.77
C VAL A 14 -23.32 -8.95 -21.99
N PRO A 15 -23.82 -7.76 -21.61
CA PRO A 15 -23.03 -6.85 -20.80
C PRO A 15 -22.74 -7.48 -19.43
N PRO A 16 -21.55 -7.25 -18.85
CA PRO A 16 -21.23 -7.78 -17.54
C PRO A 16 -22.21 -7.25 -16.49
N PRO A 17 -22.53 -8.05 -15.45
CA PRO A 17 -23.41 -7.62 -14.38
C PRO A 17 -22.83 -6.38 -13.71
N LYS A 18 -23.65 -5.33 -13.58
CA LYS A 18 -23.29 -4.13 -12.82
C LYS A 18 -23.21 -4.52 -11.35
N ILE A 19 -22.00 -4.69 -10.83
CA ILE A 19 -21.77 -4.87 -9.39
C ILE A 19 -22.18 -3.55 -8.72
N PRO A 20 -23.19 -3.53 -7.84
CA PRO A 20 -23.55 -2.30 -7.14
C PRO A 20 -22.34 -1.86 -6.33
N ALA A 21 -21.96 -0.59 -6.46
CA ALA A 21 -20.91 0.01 -5.65
C ALA A 21 -21.28 -0.22 -4.18
N LYS A 22 -20.50 -1.05 -3.49
CA LYS A 22 -20.67 -1.29 -2.06
C LYS A 22 -20.50 0.06 -1.38
N ASN A 23 -21.53 0.51 -0.69
CA ASN A 23 -21.48 1.73 0.10
C ASN A 23 -20.58 1.45 1.32
N ILE A 24 -19.27 1.63 1.15
CA ILE A 24 -18.30 1.48 2.22
C ILE A 24 -18.45 2.74 3.07
N PRO A 25 -18.90 2.64 4.34
CA PRO A 25 -18.92 3.81 5.21
C PRO A 25 -17.50 4.37 5.29
N GLU A 26 -17.37 5.68 5.14
CA GLU A 26 -16.10 6.37 5.33
C GLU A 26 -15.67 6.14 6.78
N ILE A 27 -14.70 5.24 6.98
CA ILE A 27 -14.12 5.01 8.29
C ILE A 27 -13.13 6.16 8.49
N GLU A 28 -13.47 7.07 9.40
CA GLU A 28 -12.59 8.13 9.81
C GLU A 28 -11.45 7.52 10.65
N ILE A 29 -10.41 7.04 9.96
CA ILE A 29 -9.20 6.52 10.60
C ILE A 29 -8.40 7.73 11.06
N THR A 30 -8.62 8.15 12.31
CA THR A 30 -7.76 9.13 12.95
C THR A 30 -6.38 8.50 13.16
N MET A 31 -5.40 8.94 12.37
CA MET A 31 -4.01 8.61 12.65
C MET A 31 -3.62 9.34 13.94
N PRO A 32 -2.85 8.70 14.85
CA PRO A 32 -2.29 9.42 15.98
C PRO A 32 -1.53 10.63 15.45
N GLU A 33 -1.56 11.73 16.21
CA GLU A 33 -0.75 12.90 15.90
C GLU A 33 0.68 12.42 15.71
N ARG A 34 1.17 12.55 14.47
CA ARG A 34 2.56 12.22 14.17
C ARG A 34 3.38 13.18 15.02
N GLY A 35 4.31 12.64 15.81
CA GLY A 35 5.12 13.40 16.76
C GLY A 35 5.73 14.69 16.18
N THR A 36 6.34 15.51 17.03
CA THR A 36 6.90 16.84 16.67
C THR A 36 7.86 16.82 15.47
N THR A 37 8.39 15.64 15.14
CA THR A 37 9.15 15.37 13.93
C THR A 37 8.20 14.98 12.79
N GLY A 38 8.02 15.89 11.83
CA GLY A 38 7.32 15.62 10.58
C GLY A 38 7.92 14.45 9.77
N PRO A 39 7.40 14.14 8.58
CA PRO A 39 7.85 12.99 7.79
C PRO A 39 9.38 12.94 7.61
N VAL A 40 10.03 11.94 8.22
CA VAL A 40 11.47 11.71 8.02
C VAL A 40 11.68 10.81 6.82
N ARG A 41 12.51 11.26 5.87
CA ARG A 41 12.91 10.44 4.72
C ARG A 41 13.71 9.24 5.21
N ILE A 42 13.31 8.04 4.80
CA ILE A 42 13.98 6.78 5.16
C ILE A 42 15.50 6.85 4.91
N GLY A 43 15.93 7.47 3.80
CA GLY A 43 17.35 7.64 3.48
C GLY A 43 18.16 8.37 4.55
N LYS A 44 17.56 9.30 5.30
CA LYS A 44 18.23 9.98 6.43
C LYS A 44 18.41 9.09 7.65
N LEU A 45 17.61 8.03 7.79
CA LEU A 45 17.72 7.08 8.90
C LEU A 45 18.74 5.97 8.63
N LEU A 46 19.04 5.69 7.36
CA LEU A 46 19.90 4.56 6.98
C LEU A 46 21.34 4.73 7.48
N GLU A 47 21.91 5.92 7.36
CA GLU A 47 23.27 6.21 7.82
C GLU A 47 23.45 5.97 9.33
N PRO A 48 22.65 6.57 10.23
CA PRO A 48 22.78 6.30 11.66
C PRO A 48 22.45 4.83 12.00
N LEU A 49 21.48 4.20 11.31
CA LEU A 49 21.18 2.78 11.53
C LEU A 49 22.40 1.90 11.22
N GLN A 50 23.09 2.12 10.09
CA GLN A 50 24.26 1.36 9.69
C GLN A 50 25.42 1.48 10.70
N GLN A 51 25.59 2.65 11.30
CA GLN A 51 26.59 2.86 12.36
C GLN A 51 26.21 2.10 13.64
N ILE A 52 24.92 2.06 13.96
CA ILE A 52 24.40 1.46 15.20
C ILE A 52 24.42 -0.07 15.15
N ILE A 53 24.20 -0.71 13.98
CA ILE A 53 24.10 -2.19 13.92
C ILE A 53 25.36 -2.92 14.40
N ASN A 54 26.53 -2.30 14.24
CA ASN A 54 27.83 -2.89 14.57
C ASN A 54 28.33 -2.48 15.97
N HIS A 55 27.55 -1.70 16.72
CA HIS A 55 27.96 -1.17 18.02
C HIS A 55 27.62 -2.14 19.17
N PRO A 56 28.51 -2.35 20.16
CA PRO A 56 28.21 -3.20 21.33
C PRO A 56 27.02 -2.69 22.15
N ASP A 57 26.82 -1.36 22.17
CA ASP A 57 25.71 -0.69 22.87
C ASP A 57 24.53 -0.35 21.94
N ARG A 58 24.28 -1.20 20.92
CA ARG A 58 23.25 -1.00 19.88
C ARG A 58 21.89 -0.62 20.46
N ASN A 59 21.45 -1.33 21.50
CA ASN A 59 20.10 -1.19 22.05
C ASN A 59 19.87 0.20 22.66
N ARG A 60 20.86 0.74 23.36
CA ARG A 60 20.78 2.10 23.90
C ARG A 60 20.76 3.14 22.78
N LEU A 61 21.64 3.01 21.79
CA LEU A 61 21.70 3.94 20.66
C LEU A 61 20.42 3.93 19.82
N MET A 62 19.76 2.78 19.69
CA MET A 62 18.43 2.70 19.08
C MET A 62 17.36 3.44 19.89
N ALA A 63 17.36 3.29 21.21
CA ALA A 63 16.42 4.01 22.06
C ALA A 63 16.64 5.52 22.02
N GLU A 64 17.90 5.97 21.99
CA GLU A 64 18.26 7.39 21.84
C GLU A 64 17.82 7.94 20.47
N LEU A 65 18.07 7.20 19.38
CA LEU A 65 17.65 7.61 18.03
C LEU A 65 16.14 7.80 17.92
N PHE A 66 15.34 6.92 18.53
CA PHE A 66 13.87 6.97 18.43
C PHE A 66 13.20 7.82 19.53
N LYS A 67 13.96 8.42 20.44
CA LYS A 67 13.41 9.22 21.55
C LYS A 67 12.59 10.42 21.07
N ASP A 68 13.03 11.03 19.98
CA ASP A 68 12.45 12.25 19.40
C ASP A 68 11.30 11.94 18.41
N TYR A 69 10.99 10.66 18.21
CA TYR A 69 9.94 10.17 17.31
C TYR A 69 8.66 9.76 18.04
N LYS A 70 8.50 10.18 19.30
CA LYS A 70 7.30 9.95 20.13
C LYS A 70 6.09 10.73 19.67
#